data_AF-A0A550JG95-F1
#
_entry.id   AF-A0A550JG95-F1
#
_cell.length_a   1.000
_cell.length_b   1.000
_cell.length_c   1.000
_cell.angle_alpha   90.00
_cell.angle_beta   90.00
_cell.angle_gamma   90.00
#
_symmetry.space_group_name_H-M   'P 1'
#
loop_
_entity.id
_entity.type
_entity.pdbx_description
1 polymer ?
#
loop_
_entity_poly.entity_id
_entity_poly.type
_entity_poly.pdbx_seq_one_letter_code
_entity_poly.pdbx_strand_id
1 'polypeptide(L)'
;MRIPQNEAEWSQFLQQAGLELLAYVPAAATDQALLSIRCHSCRAEEHSVRAGNLIRRKVLCRKCSPRQSYTTERIKDVIAANGGLYLGGEVTSKESLVWMNCPGCGREATKTAHDVIRRPESCAQCRLEKARKTVLTVNQNLAKAQQIAAERGGKCLTTEPLISTTDPLRWECAMGHTWEATLGSVDGQGTWCPTCNTSRSENLVRAILEAAFDVPFPRQHPAFLQGLELDGFSSELNLAFEANGVQHHQRSPMFHASEQDFQKQQERDHKKQELCREAGITLLVIPHSVTDVGALETRGYIAEQLAVHGFVPPHDPMTVEIDPRKIYDRSQDETYQMFVEIVAQNGGTFDPADYLGVSRPLQVTCENGHTTLRIPNLILKGHWCAVCAGSSRHDLEHIRQELGKEGWSLASEENVEYRNAHQTLPMVCPSGHRVNRTWNAWKNGGRSCRECRREAIGAGFLEKMSTRGFAIDLDNQDYVEGSQIVAGTCRECSGTVEMTIIQWKVLAKCPECGRALPAYHPCLERKKA
;
A
#
# COMPACT_ATOMS: atom_id res chain seq x y z
N MET A 1 36.29 -15.15 43.36
CA MET A 1 36.07 -14.95 44.81
C MET A 1 35.67 -16.29 45.41
N ARG A 2 36.23 -16.64 46.57
CA ARG A 2 35.86 -17.85 47.30
C ARG A 2 34.46 -17.68 47.88
N ILE A 3 33.59 -18.67 47.69
CA ILE A 3 32.23 -18.66 48.24
C ILE A 3 32.31 -18.91 49.76
N PRO A 4 31.72 -18.06 50.62
CA PRO A 4 31.62 -18.34 52.05
C PRO A 4 30.90 -19.68 52.30
N GLN A 5 31.45 -20.52 53.19
CA GLN A 5 31.03 -21.91 53.34
C GLN A 5 30.02 -22.14 54.47
N ASN A 6 29.91 -21.21 55.42
CA ASN A 6 29.03 -21.32 56.58
C ASN A 6 28.40 -19.95 56.93
N GLU A 7 27.43 -19.97 57.85
CA GLU A 7 26.68 -18.78 58.27
C GLU A 7 27.57 -17.66 58.82
N ALA A 8 28.60 -17.99 59.60
CA ALA A 8 29.52 -17.01 60.18
C ALA A 8 30.35 -16.29 59.10
N GLU A 9 30.88 -17.03 58.13
CA GLU A 9 31.60 -16.44 56.98
C GLU A 9 30.67 -15.57 56.12
N TRP A 10 29.41 -15.98 55.93
CA TRP A 10 28.41 -15.18 55.21
C TRP A 10 28.06 -13.89 55.93
N SER A 11 27.88 -13.94 57.25
CA SER A 11 27.61 -12.76 58.08
C SER A 11 28.74 -11.74 57.98
N GLN A 12 30.00 -12.20 58.10
CA GLN A 12 31.18 -11.34 57.99
C GLN A 12 31.32 -10.73 56.58
N PHE A 13 31.14 -11.53 55.52
CA PHE A 13 31.21 -11.07 54.14
C PHE A 13 30.16 -10.00 53.83
N LEU A 14 28.91 -10.21 54.28
CA LEU A 14 27.83 -9.27 54.05
C LEU A 14 28.00 -7.99 54.85
N GLN A 15 28.48 -8.08 56.09
CA GLN A 15 28.74 -6.92 56.94
C GLN A 15 29.79 -5.99 56.32
N GLN A 16 30.90 -6.54 55.80
CA GLN A 16 31.92 -5.78 55.06
C GLN A 16 31.35 -5.10 53.80
N ALA A 17 30.30 -5.66 53.23
CA ALA A 17 29.64 -5.13 52.03
C ALA A 17 28.39 -4.27 52.33
N GLY A 18 28.17 -3.86 53.58
CA GLY A 18 27.08 -2.99 53.98
C GLY A 18 25.69 -3.67 54.02
N LEU A 19 25.67 -4.99 54.14
CA LEU A 19 24.47 -5.83 54.24
C LEU A 19 24.46 -6.58 55.58
N GLU A 20 23.27 -6.93 56.05
CA GLU A 20 23.05 -7.73 57.25
C GLU A 20 22.47 -9.08 56.83
N LEU A 21 22.99 -10.17 57.38
CA LEU A 21 22.41 -11.49 57.19
C LEU A 21 21.26 -11.69 58.18
N LEU A 22 20.05 -11.92 57.67
CA LEU A 22 18.86 -12.16 58.48
C LEU A 22 18.57 -13.66 58.68
N ALA A 23 18.87 -14.48 57.68
CA ALA A 23 18.70 -15.93 57.77
C ALA A 23 19.61 -16.66 56.78
N TYR A 24 20.11 -17.83 57.17
CA TYR A 24 20.91 -18.72 56.36
C TYR A 24 20.31 -20.13 56.35
N VAL A 25 20.07 -20.68 55.16
CA VAL A 25 19.60 -22.05 54.98
C VAL A 25 20.64 -22.83 54.18
N PRO A 26 21.34 -23.81 54.79
CA PRO A 26 22.37 -24.58 54.10
C PRO A 26 21.78 -25.50 53.02
N ALA A 27 22.60 -25.85 52.03
CA ALA A 27 22.30 -26.82 50.99
C ALA A 27 23.49 -27.77 50.77
N ALA A 28 23.28 -28.87 50.05
CA ALA A 28 24.33 -29.87 49.78
C ALA A 28 25.56 -29.29 49.05
N ALA A 29 25.35 -28.26 48.24
CA ALA A 29 26.41 -27.44 47.65
C ALA A 29 26.31 -26.01 48.18
N THR A 30 27.45 -25.41 48.56
CA THR A 30 27.47 -24.09 49.25
C THR A 30 27.02 -22.93 48.37
N ASP A 31 27.07 -23.07 47.04
CA ASP A 31 26.52 -22.10 46.09
C ASP A 31 24.97 -22.16 45.98
N GLN A 32 24.35 -23.24 46.47
CA GLN A 32 22.89 -23.41 46.49
C GLN A 32 22.23 -23.01 47.81
N ALA A 33 23.00 -22.66 48.83
CA ALA A 33 22.47 -22.16 50.10
C ALA A 33 21.59 -20.91 49.88
N LEU A 34 20.53 -20.75 50.68
CA LEU A 34 19.61 -19.63 50.59
C LEU A 34 19.87 -18.62 51.71
N LEU A 35 19.92 -17.35 51.34
CA LEU A 35 20.22 -16.22 52.21
C LEU A 35 19.01 -15.28 52.26
N SER A 36 18.66 -14.81 53.45
CA SER A 36 17.86 -13.60 53.61
C SER A 36 18.76 -12.47 54.07
N ILE A 37 18.75 -11.35 53.37
CA ILE A 37 19.68 -10.24 53.60
C ILE A 37 18.93 -8.90 53.70
N ARG A 38 19.46 -7.97 54.49
CA ARG A 38 18.95 -6.59 54.61
C ARG A 38 20.05 -5.59 54.29
N CYS A 39 19.74 -4.59 53.49
CA CYS A 39 20.66 -3.49 53.23
C CYS A 39 20.67 -2.48 54.37
N HIS A 40 21.84 -2.13 54.91
CA HIS A 40 21.94 -1.10 55.95
C HIS A 40 21.54 0.29 55.41
N SER A 41 21.83 0.58 54.14
CA SER A 41 21.61 1.90 53.54
C SER A 41 20.13 2.18 53.19
N CYS A 42 19.43 1.23 52.56
CA CYS A 42 18.02 1.43 52.15
C CYS A 42 17.01 0.62 52.96
N ARG A 43 17.47 -0.19 53.92
CA ARG A 43 16.65 -1.09 54.76
C ARG A 43 15.81 -2.11 53.99
N ALA A 44 16.04 -2.27 52.68
CA ALA A 44 15.34 -3.27 51.89
C ALA A 44 15.83 -4.68 52.22
N GLU A 45 14.88 -5.59 52.36
CA GLU A 45 15.12 -7.00 52.64
C GLU A 45 14.91 -7.81 51.35
N GLU A 46 15.82 -8.75 51.09
CA GLU A 46 15.70 -9.75 50.04
C GLU A 46 15.74 -11.13 50.71
N HIS A 47 14.69 -11.93 50.52
CA HIS A 47 14.61 -13.29 51.06
C HIS A 47 14.93 -14.33 49.99
N SER A 48 15.36 -15.52 50.42
CA SER A 48 15.58 -16.69 49.55
C SER A 48 16.56 -16.43 48.39
N VAL A 49 17.59 -15.63 48.63
CA VAL A 49 18.64 -15.34 47.65
C VAL A 49 19.65 -16.48 47.63
N ARG A 50 19.82 -17.16 46.49
CA ARG A 50 20.87 -18.18 46.33
C ARG A 50 22.27 -17.58 46.48
N ALA A 51 23.09 -18.18 47.32
CA ALA A 51 24.47 -17.83 47.61
C ALA A 51 25.31 -17.60 46.34
N GLY A 52 25.30 -18.56 45.41
CA GLY A 52 26.03 -18.49 44.15
C GLY A 52 25.51 -17.40 43.20
N ASN A 53 24.25 -16.99 43.32
CA ASN A 53 23.70 -15.88 42.55
C ASN A 53 24.12 -14.54 43.15
N LEU A 54 24.19 -14.44 44.49
CA LEU A 54 24.58 -13.21 45.18
C LEU A 54 26.03 -12.84 44.88
N ILE A 55 26.95 -13.81 44.91
CA ILE A 55 28.39 -13.60 44.65
C ILE A 55 28.66 -13.16 43.21
N ARG A 56 27.83 -13.60 42.27
CA ARG A 56 27.96 -13.21 40.86
C ARG A 56 27.39 -11.81 40.58
N ARG A 57 26.71 -11.17 41.54
CA ARG A 57 26.19 -9.80 41.32
C ARG A 57 27.34 -8.79 41.35
N LYS A 58 27.39 -7.90 40.36
CA LYS A 58 28.28 -6.73 40.38
C LYS A 58 27.93 -5.75 41.51
N VAL A 59 26.67 -5.71 41.94
CA VAL A 59 26.20 -4.94 43.09
C VAL A 59 25.25 -5.80 43.91
N LEU A 60 25.51 -5.90 45.22
CA LEU A 60 24.88 -6.92 46.06
C LEU A 60 23.42 -6.59 46.42
N CYS A 61 23.10 -5.34 46.76
CA CYS A 61 21.74 -4.87 47.00
C CYS A 61 21.07 -4.41 45.70
N ARG A 62 19.91 -4.97 45.33
CA ARG A 62 19.21 -4.60 44.09
C ARG A 62 18.63 -3.19 44.10
N LYS A 63 18.23 -2.68 45.28
CA LYS A 63 17.70 -1.31 45.42
C LYS A 63 18.79 -0.25 45.52
N CYS A 64 19.97 -0.62 46.03
CA CYS A 64 21.15 0.24 46.12
C CYS A 64 22.18 0.01 44.99
N SER A 65 21.83 -0.76 43.95
CA SER A 65 22.46 -0.61 42.63
C SER A 65 22.65 0.88 42.39
N PRO A 66 23.80 1.40 41.91
CA PRO A 66 23.99 2.82 41.81
C PRO A 66 22.92 3.34 40.84
N ARG A 67 21.80 3.81 41.38
CA ARG A 67 21.04 4.89 40.78
C ARG A 67 22.13 5.92 40.62
N GLN A 68 22.62 6.09 39.39
CA GLN A 68 23.57 7.14 39.09
C GLN A 68 22.92 8.40 39.66
N SER A 69 23.42 8.91 40.78
CA SER A 69 22.93 10.17 41.31
C SER A 69 23.36 11.21 40.31
N TYR A 70 22.38 11.76 39.60
CA TYR A 70 22.56 12.88 38.70
C TYR A 70 22.45 14.13 39.58
N THR A 71 23.60 14.62 40.04
CA THR A 71 23.72 15.87 40.80
C THR A 71 24.60 16.85 40.04
N THR A 72 24.38 18.14 40.28
CA THR A 72 25.12 19.21 39.61
C THR A 72 26.62 19.10 39.89
N GLU A 73 26.99 18.82 41.13
CA GLU A 73 28.38 18.66 41.60
C GLU A 73 29.08 17.53 40.86
N ARG A 74 28.43 16.36 40.77
CA ARG A 74 29.01 15.21 40.07
C ARG A 74 29.26 15.50 38.59
N ILE A 75 28.33 16.20 37.94
CA ILE A 75 28.49 16.54 36.52
C ILE A 75 29.61 17.57 36.32
N LYS A 76 29.74 18.55 37.23
CA LYS A 76 30.89 19.48 37.25
C LYS A 76 32.22 18.71 37.36
N ASP A 77 32.30 17.73 38.27
CA ASP A 77 33.50 16.92 38.47
C ASP A 77 33.86 16.12 37.22
N VAL A 78 32.87 15.47 36.58
CA VAL A 78 33.09 14.70 35.35
C VAL A 78 33.60 15.60 34.21
N ILE A 79 33.03 16.80 34.08
CA ILE A 79 33.45 17.75 33.04
C ILE A 79 34.88 18.23 33.30
N ALA A 80 35.18 18.64 34.53
CA ALA A 80 36.50 19.12 34.93
C ALA A 80 37.57 18.03 34.79
N ALA A 81 37.28 16.81 35.23
CA ALA A 81 38.22 15.68 35.17
C ALA A 81 38.63 15.30 33.74
N ASN A 82 37.80 15.65 32.74
CA ASN A 82 38.11 15.40 31.33
C ASN A 82 38.66 16.64 30.61
N GLY A 83 38.86 17.76 31.31
CA GLY A 83 39.42 19.00 30.73
C GLY A 83 38.38 19.95 30.13
N GLY A 84 37.09 19.79 30.46
CA GLY A 84 36.03 20.71 30.06
C GLY A 84 35.70 21.73 31.16
N LEU A 85 34.88 22.72 30.82
CA LEU A 85 34.38 23.73 31.77
C LEU A 85 32.86 23.67 31.88
N TYR A 86 32.34 23.64 33.10
CA TYR A 86 30.91 23.74 33.35
C TYR A 86 30.44 25.19 33.20
N LEU A 87 29.44 25.45 32.35
CA LEU A 87 28.94 26.80 32.07
C LEU A 87 27.57 27.05 32.71
N GLY A 88 26.72 26.03 32.83
CA GLY A 88 25.40 26.20 33.46
C GLY A 88 24.48 24.97 33.37
N GLY A 89 23.37 25.03 34.11
CA GLY A 89 22.36 23.97 34.23
C GLY A 89 22.13 23.55 35.67
N GLU A 90 20.98 22.94 35.97
CA GLU A 90 20.73 22.27 37.24
C GLU A 90 20.42 20.80 36.95
N VAL A 91 21.09 19.90 37.66
CA VAL A 91 21.00 18.47 37.40
C VAL A 91 20.17 17.81 38.49
N THR A 92 18.95 17.42 38.12
CA THR A 92 17.99 16.70 38.96
C THR A 92 17.67 15.31 38.42
N SER A 93 17.94 15.06 37.13
CA SER A 93 17.73 13.77 36.47
C SER A 93 18.79 13.49 35.40
N LYS A 94 18.71 12.32 34.77
CA LYS A 94 19.61 11.89 33.69
C LYS A 94 19.41 12.71 32.40
N GLU A 95 18.21 13.25 32.20
CA GLU A 95 17.80 14.08 31.07
C GLU A 95 18.13 15.57 31.27
N SER A 96 18.44 16.01 32.50
CA SER A 96 18.80 17.40 32.78
C SER A 96 19.87 17.89 31.82
N LEU A 97 19.62 19.04 31.20
CA LEU A 97 20.53 19.64 30.23
C LEU A 97 21.60 20.45 30.96
N VAL A 98 22.83 20.25 30.52
CA VAL A 98 24.04 20.86 31.06
C VAL A 98 24.73 21.58 29.92
N TRP A 99 25.05 22.84 30.15
CA TRP A 99 25.84 23.66 29.26
C TRP A 99 27.31 23.63 29.71
N MET A 100 28.20 23.28 28.79
CA MET A 100 29.61 23.04 29.09
C MET A 100 30.50 23.31 27.87
N ASN A 101 31.78 23.61 28.09
CA ASN A 101 32.79 23.46 27.05
C ASN A 101 33.14 21.99 26.88
N CYS A 102 33.02 21.49 25.64
CA CYS A 102 33.32 20.12 25.27
C CYS A 102 34.83 19.84 25.44
N PRO A 103 35.23 18.89 26.30
CA PRO A 103 36.64 18.64 26.54
C PRO A 103 37.42 18.22 25.29
N GLY A 104 36.81 17.49 24.36
CA GLY A 104 37.51 17.08 23.13
C GLY A 104 37.63 18.12 22.01
N CYS A 105 36.90 19.23 22.04
CA CYS A 105 37.00 20.26 20.98
C CYS A 105 36.99 21.71 21.47
N GLY A 106 36.86 21.96 22.78
CA GLY A 106 36.84 23.29 23.38
C GLY A 106 35.60 24.14 23.11
N ARG A 107 34.68 23.70 22.24
CA ARG A 107 33.45 24.45 21.90
C ARG A 107 32.38 24.32 22.99
N GLU A 108 31.60 25.37 23.16
CA GLU A 108 30.39 25.34 23.98
C GLU A 108 29.38 24.33 23.40
N ALA A 109 28.84 23.50 24.28
CA ALA A 109 27.91 22.44 23.92
C ALA A 109 26.90 22.20 25.04
N THR A 110 25.67 21.89 24.65
CA THR A 110 24.63 21.41 25.56
C THR A 110 24.54 19.90 25.47
N LYS A 111 24.54 19.22 26.61
CA LYS A 111 24.44 17.75 26.71
C LYS A 111 23.48 17.36 27.84
N THR A 112 22.88 16.19 27.75
CA THR A 112 22.19 15.60 28.91
C THR A 112 23.22 15.19 29.96
N ALA A 113 22.85 15.25 31.24
CA ALA A 113 23.69 14.77 32.35
C ALA A 113 24.17 13.33 32.13
N HIS A 114 23.33 12.48 31.53
CA HIS A 114 23.70 11.13 31.12
C HIS A 114 24.80 11.08 30.06
N ASP A 115 24.70 11.88 28.99
CA ASP A 115 25.69 11.92 27.92
C ASP A 115 27.02 12.52 28.35
N VAL A 116 27.01 13.42 29.34
CA VAL A 116 28.22 13.93 29.98
C VAL A 116 28.97 12.79 30.66
N ILE A 117 28.28 11.94 31.42
CA ILE A 117 28.89 10.78 32.09
C ILE A 117 29.36 9.72 31.08
N ARG A 118 28.54 9.40 30.07
CA ARG A 118 28.83 8.29 29.14
C ARG A 118 29.93 8.63 28.14
N ARG A 119 30.02 9.89 27.70
CA ARG A 119 30.90 10.33 26.61
C ARG A 119 31.49 11.70 26.92
N PRO A 120 32.26 11.87 28.01
CA PRO A 120 32.66 13.19 28.50
C PRO A 120 33.43 13.99 27.45
N GLU A 121 34.32 13.35 26.69
CA GLU A 121 35.23 13.99 25.72
C GLU A 121 34.59 14.35 24.37
N SER A 122 33.30 14.08 24.14
CA SER A 122 32.69 14.24 22.80
C SER A 122 31.33 14.94 22.84
N CYS A 123 31.17 15.98 22.01
CA CYS A 123 29.90 16.65 21.74
C CYS A 123 29.25 16.16 20.44
N ALA A 124 28.07 16.68 20.10
CA ALA A 124 27.40 16.35 18.83
C ALA A 124 28.27 16.70 17.61
N GLN A 125 28.94 17.85 17.61
CA GLN A 125 29.81 18.27 16.52
C GLN A 125 31.05 17.38 16.37
N CYS A 126 31.72 17.00 17.47
CA CYS A 126 32.82 16.04 17.41
C CYS A 126 32.39 14.71 16.78
N ARG A 127 31.17 14.25 17.05
CA ARG A 127 30.63 13.01 16.47
C ARG A 127 30.32 13.16 14.99
N LEU A 128 29.75 14.29 14.57
CA LEU A 128 29.50 14.60 13.17
C LEU A 128 30.81 14.73 12.38
N GLU A 129 31.81 15.41 12.93
CA GLU A 129 33.14 15.56 12.32
C GLU A 129 33.86 14.21 12.21
N LYS A 130 33.75 13.34 13.23
CA LYS A 130 34.30 11.98 13.19
C LYS A 130 33.58 11.08 12.19
N ALA A 131 32.25 11.21 12.08
CA ALA A 131 31.47 10.51 11.06
C ALA A 131 31.85 10.96 9.64
N ARG A 132 32.05 12.28 9.42
CA ARG A 132 32.47 12.86 8.14
C ARG A 132 33.91 12.50 7.75
N LYS A 133 34.81 12.28 8.72
CA LYS A 133 36.23 11.93 8.49
C LYS A 133 36.49 10.43 8.33
N THR A 134 35.51 9.56 8.54
CA THR A 134 35.69 8.13 8.28
C THR A 134 35.69 7.93 6.76
N VAL A 135 36.88 7.95 6.17
CA VAL A 135 37.14 7.75 4.74
C VAL A 135 36.47 6.44 4.30
N LEU A 136 35.62 6.49 3.28
CA LEU A 136 35.10 5.31 2.59
C LEU A 136 36.30 4.48 2.11
N THR A 137 36.56 3.34 2.74
CA THR A 137 37.55 2.38 2.24
C THR A 137 37.06 1.78 0.93
N VAL A 138 37.99 1.49 0.01
CA VAL A 138 37.68 0.74 -1.23
C VAL A 138 36.91 -0.52 -0.85
N ASN A 139 35.70 -0.67 -1.40
CA ASN A 139 34.85 -1.82 -1.20
C ASN A 139 34.64 -2.55 -2.54
N GLN A 140 34.26 -3.83 -2.48
CA GLN A 140 34.03 -4.65 -3.68
C GLN A 140 32.58 -4.58 -4.18
N ASN A 141 31.81 -3.61 -3.70
CA ASN A 141 30.37 -3.54 -3.96
C ASN A 141 30.06 -3.30 -5.44
N LEU A 142 30.87 -2.48 -6.14
CA LEU A 142 30.69 -2.25 -7.59
C LEU A 142 30.95 -3.53 -8.38
N ALA A 143 32.04 -4.24 -8.07
CA ALA A 143 32.35 -5.52 -8.71
C ALA A 143 31.25 -6.55 -8.45
N LYS A 144 30.73 -6.61 -7.21
CA LYS A 144 29.59 -7.46 -6.85
C LYS A 144 28.33 -7.09 -7.63
N ALA A 145 28.01 -5.80 -7.75
CA ALA A 145 26.86 -5.33 -8.52
C ALA A 145 26.97 -5.71 -10.01
N GLN A 146 28.17 -5.56 -10.60
CA GLN A 146 28.44 -5.95 -11.98
C GLN A 146 28.31 -7.46 -12.19
N GLN A 147 28.82 -8.27 -11.25
CA GLN A 147 28.69 -9.72 -11.29
C GLN A 147 27.21 -10.15 -11.24
N ILE A 148 26.44 -9.65 -10.28
CA ILE A 148 25.00 -9.98 -10.15
C ILE A 148 24.25 -9.59 -11.43
N ALA A 149 24.60 -8.43 -12.01
CA ALA A 149 23.98 -8.01 -13.26
C ALA A 149 24.30 -8.97 -14.40
N ALA A 150 25.57 -9.37 -14.57
CA ALA A 150 25.99 -10.31 -15.59
C ALA A 150 25.31 -11.69 -15.43
N GLU A 151 25.25 -12.23 -14.21
CA GLU A 151 24.57 -13.50 -13.88
C GLU A 151 23.09 -13.48 -14.26
N ARG A 152 22.45 -12.30 -14.19
CA ARG A 152 21.05 -12.09 -14.56
C ARG A 152 20.88 -11.56 -15.99
N GLY A 153 21.92 -11.68 -16.82
CA GLY A 153 21.92 -11.24 -18.23
C GLY A 153 21.80 -9.73 -18.44
N GLY A 154 21.99 -8.94 -17.40
CA GLY A 154 21.91 -7.48 -17.39
C GLY A 154 23.28 -6.79 -17.18
N LYS A 155 23.24 -5.48 -16.93
CA LYS A 155 24.42 -4.65 -16.64
C LYS A 155 24.17 -3.72 -15.46
N CYS A 156 25.20 -3.47 -14.67
CA CYS A 156 25.24 -2.32 -13.77
C CYS A 156 25.78 -1.13 -14.56
N LEU A 157 24.97 -0.09 -14.74
CA LEU A 157 25.31 1.13 -15.48
C LEU A 157 26.02 2.18 -14.61
N THR A 158 26.01 2.02 -13.29
CA THR A 158 26.77 2.85 -12.36
C THR A 158 28.27 2.61 -12.55
N THR A 159 29.06 3.68 -12.57
CA THR A 159 30.52 3.62 -12.83
C THR A 159 31.36 4.07 -11.64
N GLU A 160 30.71 4.61 -10.61
CA GLU A 160 31.30 5.14 -9.41
C GLU A 160 31.99 4.01 -8.60
N PRO A 161 33.30 4.11 -8.32
CA PRO A 161 34.06 3.01 -7.72
C PRO A 161 33.79 2.79 -6.23
N LEU A 162 33.20 3.78 -5.54
CA LEU A 162 32.91 3.74 -4.11
C LEU A 162 31.40 3.83 -3.89
N ILE A 163 30.75 2.67 -3.78
CA ILE A 163 29.31 2.58 -3.57
C ILE A 163 28.99 1.83 -2.27
N SER A 164 28.05 2.33 -1.49
CA SER A 164 27.43 1.64 -0.35
C SER A 164 26.38 0.65 -0.84
N THR A 165 25.98 -0.29 0.03
CA THR A 165 24.84 -1.18 -0.23
C THR A 165 23.51 -0.43 -0.29
N THR A 166 23.47 0.82 0.20
CA THR A 166 22.30 1.69 0.25
C THR A 166 22.26 2.74 -0.86
N ASP A 167 23.33 2.88 -1.64
CA ASP A 167 23.39 3.89 -2.69
C ASP A 167 22.50 3.47 -3.86
N PRO A 168 21.79 4.40 -4.51
CA PRO A 168 21.01 4.10 -5.70
C PRO A 168 21.96 3.79 -6.85
N LEU A 169 21.86 2.58 -7.39
CA LEU A 169 22.61 2.14 -8.57
C LEU A 169 21.68 2.06 -9.77
N ARG A 170 22.20 2.36 -10.95
CA ARG A 170 21.49 2.22 -12.23
C ARG A 170 21.77 0.84 -12.80
N TRP A 171 20.71 0.12 -13.14
CA TRP A 171 20.75 -1.24 -13.67
C TRP A 171 20.09 -1.30 -15.04
N GLU A 172 20.48 -2.26 -15.87
CA GLU A 172 19.90 -2.65 -17.15
C GLU A 172 19.66 -4.17 -17.11
N CYS A 173 18.48 -4.66 -17.51
CA CYS A 173 18.23 -6.11 -17.58
C CYS A 173 18.49 -6.65 -18.99
N ALA A 174 18.39 -7.97 -19.17
CA ALA A 174 18.55 -8.63 -20.48
C ALA A 174 17.59 -8.10 -21.57
N MET A 175 16.45 -7.52 -21.17
CA MET A 175 15.47 -6.91 -22.07
C MET A 175 15.77 -5.43 -22.37
N GLY A 176 16.83 -4.85 -21.82
CA GLY A 176 17.21 -3.46 -22.01
C GLY A 176 16.47 -2.46 -21.10
N HIS A 177 15.55 -2.91 -20.24
CA HIS A 177 14.89 -2.02 -19.27
C HIS A 177 15.91 -1.47 -18.28
N THR A 178 15.91 -0.14 -18.08
CA THR A 178 16.77 0.51 -17.09
C THR A 178 15.99 0.95 -15.86
N TRP A 179 16.53 0.73 -14.66
CA TRP A 179 15.93 1.19 -13.40
C TRP A 179 16.96 1.53 -12.34
N GLU A 180 16.52 2.20 -11.26
CA GLU A 180 17.33 2.49 -10.09
C GLU A 180 16.97 1.59 -8.92
N ALA A 181 17.97 0.97 -8.31
CA ALA A 181 17.82 0.15 -7.10
C ALA A 181 19.13 0.08 -6.32
N THR A 182 19.04 -0.17 -5.01
CA THR A 182 20.23 -0.32 -4.17
C THR A 182 20.81 -1.72 -4.28
N LEU A 183 22.12 -1.87 -4.09
CA LEU A 183 22.75 -3.20 -4.06
C LEU A 183 22.13 -4.08 -2.98
N GLY A 184 21.83 -3.53 -1.80
CA GLY A 184 21.16 -4.28 -0.72
C GLY A 184 19.78 -4.81 -1.10
N SER A 185 19.03 -4.10 -1.94
CA SER A 185 17.75 -4.57 -2.49
C SER A 185 17.95 -5.72 -3.49
N VAL A 186 18.93 -5.58 -4.38
CA VAL A 186 19.14 -6.53 -5.49
C VAL A 186 19.79 -7.83 -5.02
N ASP A 187 20.78 -7.72 -4.13
CA ASP A 187 21.56 -8.81 -3.54
C ASP A 187 20.84 -9.40 -2.32
N GLY A 188 20.47 -8.57 -1.34
CA GLY A 188 19.96 -9.04 -0.06
C GLY A 188 18.47 -9.39 -0.05
N GLN A 189 17.66 -8.76 -0.91
CA GLN A 189 16.22 -9.05 -1.03
C GLN A 189 15.85 -9.77 -2.33
N GLY A 190 16.83 -10.10 -3.19
CA GLY A 190 16.60 -10.83 -4.43
C GLY A 190 15.88 -10.03 -5.54
N THR A 191 15.56 -8.75 -5.31
CA THR A 191 14.79 -7.92 -6.26
C THR A 191 15.56 -7.70 -7.57
N TRP A 192 14.84 -7.47 -8.66
CA TRP A 192 15.43 -7.24 -9.98
C TRP A 192 14.62 -6.20 -10.77
N CYS A 193 14.64 -6.26 -12.09
CA CYS A 193 13.91 -5.38 -12.97
C CYS A 193 12.41 -5.38 -12.61
N PRO A 194 11.84 -4.24 -12.17
CA PRO A 194 10.44 -4.17 -11.76
C PRO A 194 9.47 -4.44 -12.93
N THR A 195 9.92 -4.24 -14.15
CA THR A 195 9.16 -4.54 -15.38
C THR A 195 9.08 -6.04 -15.66
N CYS A 196 10.17 -6.78 -15.42
CA CYS A 196 10.25 -8.22 -15.66
C CYS A 196 9.83 -9.06 -14.45
N ASN A 197 9.52 -8.45 -13.30
CA ASN A 197 9.43 -9.18 -12.03
C ASN A 197 8.16 -10.07 -11.87
N THR A 198 7.19 -9.98 -12.78
CA THR A 198 6.00 -10.85 -12.76
C THR A 198 6.32 -12.18 -13.47
N SER A 199 6.07 -13.32 -12.82
CA SER A 199 6.38 -14.68 -13.31
C SER A 199 7.86 -15.03 -13.50
N ARG A 200 8.79 -14.26 -12.89
CA ARG A 200 10.23 -14.55 -12.94
C ARG A 200 10.58 -15.93 -12.38
N SER A 201 10.00 -16.29 -11.23
CA SER A 201 10.24 -17.58 -10.56
C SER A 201 9.77 -18.75 -11.44
N GLU A 202 8.56 -18.64 -11.97
CA GLU A 202 7.97 -19.59 -12.91
C GLU A 202 8.84 -19.76 -14.17
N ASN A 203 9.20 -18.66 -14.84
CA ASN A 203 10.01 -18.70 -16.04
C ASN A 203 11.41 -19.25 -15.79
N LEU A 204 12.01 -18.95 -14.63
CA LEU A 204 13.29 -19.53 -14.23
C LEU A 204 13.20 -21.05 -14.08
N VAL A 205 12.19 -21.55 -13.35
CA VAL A 205 11.99 -23.00 -13.16
C VAL A 205 11.70 -23.68 -14.50
N ARG A 206 10.82 -23.10 -15.33
CA ARG A 206 10.52 -23.59 -16.68
C ARG A 206 11.80 -23.71 -17.51
N ALA A 207 12.59 -22.64 -17.58
CA ALA A 207 13.78 -22.59 -18.40
C ALA A 207 14.86 -23.59 -17.92
N ILE A 208 14.99 -23.81 -16.61
CA ILE A 208 15.87 -24.85 -16.05
C ILE A 208 15.40 -26.24 -16.49
N LEU A 209 14.11 -26.56 -16.31
CA LEU A 209 13.56 -27.88 -16.63
C LEU A 209 13.61 -28.17 -18.14
N GLU A 210 13.21 -27.21 -18.97
CA GLU A 210 13.26 -27.37 -20.43
C GLU A 210 14.69 -27.58 -20.92
N ALA A 211 15.67 -26.85 -20.38
CA ALA A 211 17.06 -27.03 -20.76
C ALA A 211 17.65 -28.33 -20.21
N ALA A 212 17.23 -28.77 -19.02
CA ALA A 212 17.71 -30.01 -18.41
C ALA A 212 17.18 -31.26 -19.15
N PHE A 213 15.93 -31.24 -19.60
CA PHE A 213 15.24 -32.38 -20.21
C PHE A 213 15.13 -32.34 -21.74
N ASP A 214 15.38 -31.19 -22.37
CA ASP A 214 15.16 -30.97 -23.81
C ASP A 214 13.71 -31.24 -24.26
N VAL A 215 12.75 -30.99 -23.36
CA VAL A 215 11.30 -31.11 -23.63
C VAL A 215 10.58 -29.84 -23.15
N PRO A 216 9.48 -29.43 -23.80
CA PRO A 216 8.73 -28.24 -23.40
C PRO A 216 7.91 -28.46 -22.12
N PHE A 217 7.78 -27.41 -21.30
CA PHE A 217 6.91 -27.39 -20.12
C PHE A 217 5.86 -26.29 -20.25
N PRO A 218 4.89 -26.43 -21.19
CA PRO A 218 3.86 -25.42 -21.39
C PRO A 218 2.99 -25.27 -20.14
N ARG A 219 2.57 -24.04 -19.91
CA ARG A 219 1.47 -23.71 -18.99
C ARG A 219 0.17 -24.24 -19.60
N GLN A 220 -0.64 -24.93 -18.82
CA GLN A 220 -1.88 -25.53 -19.33
C GLN A 220 -2.92 -25.82 -18.24
N HIS A 221 -4.16 -26.03 -18.67
CA HIS A 221 -5.28 -26.51 -17.85
C HIS A 221 -5.67 -27.96 -18.23
N PRO A 222 -4.88 -28.97 -17.81
CA PRO A 222 -5.21 -30.36 -18.13
C PRO A 222 -6.59 -30.78 -17.64
N ALA A 223 -7.28 -31.62 -18.42
CA ALA A 223 -8.62 -32.09 -18.09
C ALA A 223 -8.71 -32.76 -16.71
N PHE A 224 -7.65 -33.46 -16.28
CA PHE A 224 -7.59 -34.12 -14.96
C PHE A 224 -7.59 -33.13 -13.79
N LEU A 225 -7.26 -31.85 -14.01
CA LEU A 225 -7.22 -30.81 -12.99
C LEU A 225 -8.56 -30.11 -12.74
N GLN A 226 -9.64 -30.53 -13.39
CA GLN A 226 -11.00 -30.03 -13.13
C GLN A 226 -11.11 -28.49 -13.17
N GLY A 227 -10.38 -27.85 -14.10
CA GLY A 227 -10.34 -26.40 -14.28
C GLY A 227 -9.19 -25.67 -13.56
N LEU A 228 -8.33 -26.38 -12.82
CA LEU A 228 -7.10 -25.80 -12.25
C LEU A 228 -5.97 -25.77 -13.30
N GLU A 229 -5.03 -24.84 -13.13
CA GLU A 229 -3.88 -24.61 -14.01
C GLU A 229 -2.59 -25.20 -13.41
N LEU A 230 -1.65 -25.61 -14.26
CA LEU A 230 -0.25 -25.87 -13.88
C LEU A 230 0.68 -24.84 -14.51
N ASP A 231 1.62 -24.32 -13.72
CA ASP A 231 2.66 -23.39 -14.17
C ASP A 231 3.51 -23.99 -15.31
N GLY A 232 3.78 -25.30 -15.26
CA GLY A 232 4.31 -26.04 -16.40
C GLY A 232 4.14 -27.54 -16.27
N PHE A 233 3.78 -28.20 -17.37
CA PHE A 233 3.55 -29.64 -17.40
C PHE A 233 4.06 -30.27 -18.71
N SER A 234 4.91 -31.29 -18.59
CA SER A 234 5.31 -32.16 -19.69
C SER A 234 4.58 -33.49 -19.59
N SER A 235 3.71 -33.77 -20.57
CA SER A 235 3.00 -35.05 -20.67
C SER A 235 3.92 -36.21 -21.04
N GLU A 236 5.03 -35.94 -21.72
CA GLU A 236 6.04 -36.95 -22.07
C GLU A 236 6.74 -37.52 -20.83
N LEU A 237 7.04 -36.64 -19.87
CA LEU A 237 7.72 -37.03 -18.63
C LEU A 237 6.77 -37.39 -17.49
N ASN A 238 5.47 -37.14 -17.63
CA ASN A 238 4.51 -37.12 -16.52
C ASN A 238 5.02 -36.26 -15.34
N LEU A 239 5.62 -35.12 -15.67
CA LEU A 239 6.28 -34.22 -14.72
C LEU A 239 5.69 -32.82 -14.86
N ALA A 240 5.27 -32.25 -13.74
CA ALA A 240 4.74 -30.90 -13.62
C ALA A 240 5.49 -30.11 -12.54
N PHE A 241 5.42 -28.78 -12.60
CA PHE A 241 5.91 -27.92 -11.53
C PHE A 241 4.93 -26.79 -11.19
N GLU A 242 5.04 -26.27 -9.97
CA GLU A 242 4.40 -25.05 -9.47
C GLU A 242 5.44 -24.19 -8.74
N ALA A 243 5.56 -22.92 -9.12
CA ALA A 243 6.45 -21.95 -8.50
C ALA A 243 5.65 -21.05 -7.54
N ASN A 244 5.48 -21.51 -6.30
CA ASN A 244 4.60 -20.88 -5.33
C ASN A 244 5.13 -19.52 -4.86
N GLY A 245 4.24 -18.53 -4.75
CA GLY A 245 4.50 -17.25 -4.07
C GLY A 245 4.42 -17.33 -2.53
N VAL A 246 4.88 -16.28 -1.82
CA VAL A 246 4.81 -16.17 -0.34
C VAL A 246 3.39 -16.39 0.20
N GLN A 247 2.37 -16.04 -0.59
CA GLN A 247 0.95 -16.20 -0.27
C GLN A 247 0.51 -17.65 -0.03
N HIS A 248 1.23 -18.66 -0.51
CA HIS A 248 0.91 -20.07 -0.24
C HIS A 248 1.38 -20.51 1.17
N HIS A 249 2.35 -19.80 1.76
CA HIS A 249 2.97 -20.16 3.02
C HIS A 249 2.54 -19.25 4.18
N GLN A 250 2.19 -18.00 3.90
CA GLN A 250 1.82 -17.01 4.90
C GLN A 250 0.62 -16.18 4.45
N ARG A 251 -0.25 -15.84 5.42
CA ARG A 251 -1.36 -14.93 5.18
C ARG A 251 -0.83 -13.54 4.81
N SER A 252 -1.01 -13.17 3.54
CA SER A 252 -0.77 -11.80 3.08
C SER A 252 -2.06 -10.99 3.03
N PRO A 253 -2.16 -9.82 3.69
CA PRO A 253 -3.32 -8.93 3.59
C PRO A 253 -3.62 -8.43 2.17
N MET A 254 -2.62 -8.50 1.27
CA MET A 254 -2.78 -8.12 -0.14
C MET A 254 -3.55 -9.18 -0.95
N PHE A 255 -3.48 -10.45 -0.55
CA PHE A 255 -4.05 -11.58 -1.29
C PHE A 255 -5.19 -12.29 -0.53
N HIS A 256 -5.25 -12.13 0.80
CA HIS A 256 -6.27 -12.73 1.65
C HIS A 256 -6.95 -11.67 2.51
N ALA A 257 -8.23 -11.39 2.22
CA ALA A 257 -9.03 -10.50 3.04
C ALA A 257 -9.34 -11.13 4.42
N SER A 258 -9.52 -12.45 4.45
CA SER A 258 -9.86 -13.22 5.66
C SER A 258 -8.99 -14.47 5.83
N GLU A 259 -9.04 -15.07 7.02
CA GLU A 259 -8.39 -16.38 7.30
C GLU A 259 -9.01 -17.51 6.45
N GLN A 260 -10.31 -17.40 6.14
CA GLN A 260 -11.00 -18.37 5.29
C GLN A 260 -10.48 -18.35 3.85
N ASP A 261 -10.02 -17.21 3.35
CA ASP A 261 -9.45 -17.11 2.00
C ASP A 261 -8.09 -17.82 1.91
N PHE A 262 -7.30 -17.76 2.99
CA PHE A 262 -6.03 -18.50 3.10
C PHE A 262 -6.27 -20.02 3.20
N GLN A 263 -7.28 -20.45 3.96
CA GLN A 263 -7.67 -21.87 4.04
C GLN A 263 -8.12 -22.41 2.68
N LYS A 264 -8.96 -21.66 1.94
CA LYS A 264 -9.36 -22.02 0.58
C LYS A 264 -8.18 -22.13 -0.38
N GLN A 265 -7.15 -21.31 -0.21
CA GLN A 265 -5.93 -21.38 -1.01
C GLN A 265 -5.16 -22.68 -0.70
N GLN A 266 -5.01 -23.05 0.58
CA GLN A 266 -4.39 -24.33 0.98
C GLN A 266 -5.17 -25.55 0.49
N GLU A 267 -6.51 -25.50 0.57
CA GLU A 267 -7.39 -26.57 0.06
C GLU A 267 -7.23 -26.74 -1.46
N ARG A 268 -7.07 -25.64 -2.21
CA ARG A 268 -6.81 -25.69 -3.66
C ARG A 268 -5.44 -26.31 -3.97
N ASP A 269 -4.41 -25.92 -3.23
CA ASP A 269 -3.05 -26.46 -3.43
C ASP A 269 -3.00 -27.97 -3.12
N HIS A 270 -3.65 -28.40 -2.02
CA HIS A 270 -3.79 -29.82 -1.68
C HIS A 270 -4.54 -30.59 -2.76
N LYS A 271 -5.66 -30.03 -3.24
CA LYS A 271 -6.45 -30.64 -4.32
C LYS A 271 -5.63 -30.78 -5.60
N LYS A 272 -4.81 -29.79 -5.97
CA LYS A 272 -3.90 -29.91 -7.12
C LYS A 272 -2.93 -31.10 -6.94
N GLN A 273 -2.31 -31.22 -5.77
CA GLN A 273 -1.38 -32.32 -5.48
C GLN A 273 -2.06 -33.68 -5.57
N GLU A 274 -3.26 -33.81 -5.01
CA GLU A 274 -4.03 -35.06 -5.08
C GLU A 274 -4.41 -35.43 -6.51
N LEU A 275 -4.91 -34.48 -7.30
CA LEU A 275 -5.29 -34.70 -8.70
C LEU A 275 -4.10 -35.07 -9.58
N CYS A 276 -2.94 -34.43 -9.39
CA CYS A 276 -1.71 -34.82 -10.09
C CYS A 276 -1.31 -36.25 -9.72
N ARG A 277 -1.34 -36.61 -8.43
CA ARG A 277 -1.00 -37.96 -7.96
C ARG A 277 -1.96 -39.02 -8.52
N GLU A 278 -3.27 -38.75 -8.53
CA GLU A 278 -4.28 -39.65 -9.11
C GLU A 278 -4.09 -39.84 -10.62
N ALA A 279 -3.64 -38.80 -11.32
CA ALA A 279 -3.32 -38.86 -12.74
C ALA A 279 -1.94 -39.49 -13.04
N GLY A 280 -1.18 -39.91 -12.02
CA GLY A 280 0.16 -40.48 -12.18
C GLY A 280 1.24 -39.45 -12.53
N ILE A 281 1.00 -38.17 -12.23
CA ILE A 281 1.88 -37.05 -12.54
C ILE A 281 2.64 -36.62 -11.29
N THR A 282 3.96 -36.51 -11.41
CA THR A 282 4.79 -35.98 -10.34
C THR A 282 4.74 -34.45 -10.37
N LEU A 283 4.33 -33.83 -9.27
CA LEU A 283 4.27 -32.36 -9.15
C LEU A 283 5.41 -31.86 -8.26
N LEU A 284 6.35 -31.12 -8.85
CA LEU A 284 7.40 -30.41 -8.12
C LEU A 284 6.86 -29.08 -7.61
N VAL A 285 6.89 -28.86 -6.30
CA VAL A 285 6.47 -27.58 -5.69
C VAL A 285 7.72 -26.81 -5.29
N ILE A 286 7.99 -25.70 -5.97
CA ILE A 286 9.16 -24.85 -5.71
C ILE A 286 8.73 -23.67 -4.83
N PRO A 287 9.22 -23.57 -3.58
CA PRO A 287 8.87 -22.46 -2.69
C PRO A 287 9.50 -21.14 -3.14
N HIS A 288 8.77 -20.03 -2.97
CA HIS A 288 9.27 -18.67 -3.22
C HIS A 288 10.61 -18.37 -2.54
N SER A 289 10.80 -18.89 -1.32
CA SER A 289 12.02 -18.69 -0.53
C SER A 289 13.27 -19.24 -1.21
N VAL A 290 13.13 -20.24 -2.09
CA VAL A 290 14.24 -20.79 -2.87
C VAL A 290 14.50 -19.90 -4.10
N THR A 291 13.43 -19.50 -4.80
CA THR A 291 13.54 -18.68 -6.01
C THR A 291 14.03 -17.26 -5.74
N ASP A 292 13.77 -16.71 -4.55
CA ASP A 292 14.21 -15.38 -4.12
C ASP A 292 15.71 -15.30 -3.86
N VAL A 293 16.30 -16.38 -3.32
CA VAL A 293 17.74 -16.44 -3.01
C VAL A 293 18.54 -16.36 -4.30
N GLY A 294 18.05 -16.99 -5.37
CA GLY A 294 18.58 -16.81 -6.72
C GLY A 294 18.63 -18.10 -7.53
N ALA A 295 19.23 -18.00 -8.71
CA ALA A 295 19.26 -19.08 -9.69
C ALA A 295 20.06 -20.30 -9.18
N LEU A 296 21.15 -20.10 -8.44
CA LEU A 296 21.97 -21.20 -7.93
C LEU A 296 21.21 -22.08 -6.93
N GLU A 297 20.54 -21.45 -5.96
CA GLU A 297 19.72 -22.15 -4.96
C GLU A 297 18.55 -22.88 -5.64
N THR A 298 17.90 -22.21 -6.61
CA THR A 298 16.81 -22.80 -7.41
C THR A 298 17.26 -24.03 -8.17
N ARG A 299 18.43 -23.99 -8.82
CA ARG A 299 19.01 -25.13 -9.53
C ARG A 299 19.30 -26.29 -8.58
N GLY A 300 19.89 -26.01 -7.41
CA GLY A 300 20.20 -27.02 -6.39
C GLY A 300 18.95 -27.71 -5.87
N TYR A 301 17.92 -26.94 -5.57
CA TYR A 301 16.63 -27.45 -5.13
C TYR A 301 15.96 -28.31 -6.20
N ILE A 302 15.92 -27.86 -7.46
CA ILE A 302 15.36 -28.64 -8.57
C ILE A 302 16.12 -29.97 -8.73
N ALA A 303 17.46 -29.95 -8.71
CA ALA A 303 18.28 -31.16 -8.83
C ALA A 303 17.99 -32.16 -7.69
N GLU A 304 17.88 -31.68 -6.45
CA GLU A 304 17.51 -32.52 -5.31
C GLU A 304 16.11 -33.12 -5.47
N GLN A 305 15.11 -32.31 -5.83
CA GLN A 305 13.73 -32.78 -6.00
C GLN A 305 13.61 -33.81 -7.13
N LEU A 306 14.27 -33.58 -8.26
CA LEU A 306 14.31 -34.56 -9.37
C LEU A 306 14.91 -35.88 -8.91
N ALA A 307 16.01 -35.85 -8.16
CA ALA A 307 16.66 -37.05 -7.64
C ALA A 307 15.75 -37.82 -6.64
N VAL A 308 15.08 -37.11 -5.73
CA VAL A 308 14.14 -37.70 -4.75
C VAL A 308 12.98 -38.41 -5.46
N HIS A 309 12.51 -37.84 -6.56
CA HIS A 309 11.40 -38.40 -7.34
C HIS A 309 11.85 -39.37 -8.45
N GLY A 310 13.15 -39.68 -8.54
CA GLY A 310 13.69 -40.68 -9.47
C GLY A 310 13.84 -40.21 -10.93
N PHE A 311 13.82 -38.89 -11.18
CA PHE A 311 14.06 -38.33 -12.49
C PHE A 311 15.56 -38.11 -12.72
N VAL A 312 16.06 -38.55 -13.88
CA VAL A 312 17.46 -38.33 -14.32
C VAL A 312 17.43 -37.49 -15.59
N PRO A 313 17.66 -36.17 -15.51
CA PRO A 313 17.69 -35.33 -16.70
C PRO A 313 18.94 -35.64 -17.56
N PRO A 314 18.83 -35.57 -18.90
CA PRO A 314 19.95 -35.65 -19.84
C PRO A 314 21.08 -34.63 -19.56
N HIS A 315 20.72 -33.44 -19.08
CA HIS A 315 21.65 -32.38 -18.73
C HIS A 315 21.50 -32.00 -17.26
N ASP A 316 22.63 -31.75 -16.59
CA ASP A 316 22.64 -31.41 -15.18
C ASP A 316 21.99 -30.02 -14.94
N PRO A 317 20.89 -29.94 -14.15
CA PRO A 317 20.23 -28.67 -13.83
C PRO A 317 21.16 -27.64 -13.19
N MET A 318 22.25 -28.05 -12.52
CA MET A 318 23.22 -27.14 -11.91
C MET A 318 24.08 -26.40 -12.93
N THR A 319 24.33 -27.00 -14.09
CA THR A 319 25.32 -26.50 -15.05
C THR A 319 24.72 -26.12 -16.41
N VAL A 320 23.46 -26.48 -16.66
CA VAL A 320 22.81 -26.19 -17.96
C VAL A 320 22.79 -24.69 -18.27
N GLU A 321 23.19 -24.33 -19.49
CA GLU A 321 23.13 -22.97 -19.99
C GLU A 321 21.67 -22.58 -20.26
N ILE A 322 21.28 -21.41 -19.75
CA ILE A 322 19.93 -20.88 -19.93
C ILE A 322 20.06 -19.51 -20.55
N ASP A 323 19.38 -19.30 -21.67
CA ASP A 323 19.24 -17.95 -22.24
C ASP A 323 18.47 -17.07 -21.24
N PRO A 324 19.08 -16.00 -20.69
CA PRO A 324 18.41 -15.09 -19.77
C PRO A 324 17.12 -14.49 -20.35
N ARG A 325 16.99 -14.41 -21.68
CA ARG A 325 15.75 -13.98 -22.33
C ARG A 325 14.59 -14.92 -22.02
N LYS A 326 14.78 -16.23 -21.91
CA LYS A 326 13.68 -17.14 -21.49
C LYS A 326 13.14 -16.84 -20.09
N ILE A 327 13.92 -16.15 -19.24
CA ILE A 327 13.53 -15.79 -17.88
C ILE A 327 12.82 -14.42 -17.84
N TYR A 328 13.26 -13.48 -18.68
CA TYR A 328 12.87 -12.06 -18.60
C TYR A 328 12.08 -11.54 -19.81
N ASP A 329 12.11 -12.25 -20.94
CA ASP A 329 11.45 -11.89 -22.19
C ASP A 329 9.97 -12.28 -22.16
N ARG A 330 9.13 -11.26 -22.08
CA ARG A 330 7.68 -11.39 -22.08
C ARG A 330 7.09 -11.44 -23.49
N SER A 331 7.90 -11.30 -24.53
CA SER A 331 7.41 -11.39 -25.90
C SER A 331 6.80 -12.75 -26.19
N GLN A 332 7.21 -13.80 -25.47
CA GLN A 332 6.64 -15.14 -25.61
C GLN A 332 5.39 -15.37 -24.74
N ASP A 333 5.01 -14.41 -23.87
CA ASP A 333 3.77 -14.52 -23.09
C ASP A 333 2.58 -14.56 -24.06
N GLU A 334 1.66 -15.52 -23.88
CA GLU A 334 0.43 -15.62 -24.68
C GLU A 334 -0.33 -14.28 -24.70
N THR A 335 -0.42 -13.61 -23.55
CA THR A 335 -1.05 -12.28 -23.44
C THR A 335 -0.36 -11.18 -24.24
N TYR A 336 0.96 -11.23 -24.39
CA TYR A 336 1.70 -10.30 -25.25
C TYR A 336 1.43 -10.61 -26.71
N GLN A 337 1.47 -11.88 -27.12
CA GLN A 337 1.18 -12.30 -28.49
C GLN A 337 -0.23 -11.92 -28.90
N MET A 338 -1.24 -12.22 -28.08
CA MET A 338 -2.61 -11.77 -28.30
C MET A 338 -2.72 -10.24 -28.41
N PHE A 339 -1.98 -9.49 -27.59
CA PHE A 339 -1.96 -8.04 -27.68
C PHE A 339 -1.38 -7.54 -29.00
N VAL A 340 -0.23 -8.10 -29.43
CA VAL A 340 0.42 -7.77 -30.71
C VAL A 340 -0.52 -8.07 -31.87
N GLU A 341 -1.16 -9.24 -31.87
CA GLU A 341 -2.13 -9.64 -32.88
C GLU A 341 -3.30 -8.68 -32.96
N ILE A 342 -3.93 -8.32 -31.83
CA ILE A 342 -5.04 -7.35 -31.82
C ILE A 342 -4.59 -5.99 -32.33
N VAL A 343 -3.40 -5.52 -31.94
CA VAL A 343 -2.88 -4.24 -32.43
C VAL A 343 -2.70 -4.27 -33.94
N ALA A 344 -2.09 -5.34 -34.47
CA ALA A 344 -1.88 -5.52 -35.90
C ALA A 344 -3.21 -5.66 -36.68
N GLN A 345 -4.17 -6.43 -36.16
CA GLN A 345 -5.51 -6.60 -36.76
C GLN A 345 -6.28 -5.29 -36.87
N ASN A 346 -6.07 -4.37 -35.93
CA ASN A 346 -6.68 -3.04 -35.95
C ASN A 346 -5.78 -1.97 -36.63
N GLY A 347 -4.76 -2.40 -37.39
CA GLY A 347 -3.86 -1.54 -38.16
C GLY A 347 -3.04 -0.56 -37.31
N GLY A 348 -2.84 -0.87 -36.03
CA GLY A 348 -2.12 -0.02 -35.09
C GLY A 348 -0.64 -0.36 -34.94
N THR A 349 0.07 0.50 -34.23
CA THR A 349 1.49 0.34 -33.88
C THR A 349 1.75 0.73 -32.43
N PHE A 350 2.78 0.14 -31.84
CA PHE A 350 3.30 0.47 -30.50
C PHE A 350 4.81 0.18 -30.46
N ASP A 351 5.53 0.70 -29.47
CA ASP A 351 6.92 0.33 -29.23
C ASP A 351 6.99 -0.88 -28.28
N PRO A 352 7.54 -2.04 -28.71
CA PRO A 352 7.75 -3.19 -27.84
C PRO A 352 8.55 -2.89 -26.57
N ALA A 353 9.49 -1.95 -26.61
CA ALA A 353 10.30 -1.57 -25.45
C ALA A 353 9.48 -0.84 -24.36
N ASP A 354 8.37 -0.22 -24.74
CA ASP A 354 7.46 0.47 -23.81
C ASP A 354 6.40 -0.48 -23.22
N TYR A 355 6.35 -1.74 -23.67
CA TYR A 355 5.38 -2.71 -23.15
C TYR A 355 5.80 -3.20 -21.75
N LEU A 356 5.24 -2.58 -20.72
CA LEU A 356 5.50 -2.92 -19.31
C LEU A 356 4.49 -3.93 -18.72
N GLY A 357 3.81 -4.70 -19.58
CA GLY A 357 2.76 -5.65 -19.19
C GLY A 357 1.34 -5.12 -19.33
N VAL A 358 0.36 -5.99 -19.10
CA VAL A 358 -1.05 -5.73 -19.44
C VAL A 358 -1.74 -4.62 -18.63
N SER A 359 -1.18 -4.24 -17.48
CA SER A 359 -1.79 -3.29 -16.53
C SER A 359 -1.20 -1.89 -16.59
N ARG A 360 -0.09 -1.67 -17.31
CA ARG A 360 0.60 -0.39 -17.40
C ARG A 360 0.14 0.37 -18.65
N PRO A 361 -0.06 1.70 -18.58
CA PRO A 361 -0.34 2.49 -19.77
C PRO A 361 0.81 2.40 -20.78
N LEU A 362 0.47 2.17 -22.04
CA LEU A 362 1.35 2.05 -23.19
C LEU A 362 0.89 3.02 -24.27
N GLN A 363 1.83 3.65 -24.97
CA GLN A 363 1.51 4.48 -26.12
C GLN A 363 1.18 3.60 -27.33
N VAL A 364 -0.04 3.73 -27.85
CA VAL A 364 -0.52 3.00 -29.02
C VAL A 364 -1.06 3.99 -30.03
N THR A 365 -0.70 3.78 -31.30
CA THR A 365 -1.17 4.56 -32.45
C THR A 365 -2.12 3.70 -33.27
N CYS A 366 -3.32 4.20 -33.60
CA CYS A 366 -4.24 3.48 -34.49
C CYS A 366 -3.97 3.76 -35.98
N GLU A 367 -4.62 3.01 -36.87
CA GLU A 367 -4.51 3.17 -38.34
C GLU A 367 -4.81 4.60 -38.84
N ASN A 368 -5.65 5.34 -38.12
CA ASN A 368 -6.02 6.72 -38.43
C ASN A 368 -5.01 7.75 -37.87
N GLY A 369 -3.89 7.30 -37.32
CA GLY A 369 -2.82 8.16 -36.79
C GLY A 369 -3.07 8.73 -35.39
N HIS A 370 -4.13 8.31 -34.69
CA HIS A 370 -4.38 8.77 -33.33
C HIS A 370 -3.49 8.04 -32.33
N THR A 371 -2.58 8.77 -31.68
CA THR A 371 -1.68 8.27 -30.65
C THR A 371 -2.21 8.56 -29.25
N THR A 372 -2.47 7.53 -28.45
CA THR A 372 -2.97 7.70 -27.07
C THR A 372 -2.35 6.68 -26.11
N LEU A 373 -2.25 7.06 -24.83
CA LEU A 373 -1.90 6.12 -23.75
C LEU A 373 -3.09 5.20 -23.47
N ARG A 374 -2.87 3.89 -23.58
CA ARG A 374 -3.86 2.84 -23.34
C ARG A 374 -3.28 1.71 -22.51
N ILE A 375 -4.11 1.15 -21.64
CA ILE A 375 -3.75 -0.04 -20.87
C ILE A 375 -3.96 -1.27 -21.76
N PRO A 376 -2.95 -2.14 -22.02
CA PRO A 376 -3.10 -3.27 -22.94
C PRO A 376 -4.24 -4.23 -22.58
N ASN A 377 -4.54 -4.44 -21.28
CA ASN A 377 -5.69 -5.24 -20.84
C ASN A 377 -7.05 -4.69 -21.33
N LEU A 378 -7.16 -3.37 -21.57
CA LEU A 378 -8.38 -2.81 -22.15
C LEU A 378 -8.48 -3.11 -23.65
N ILE A 379 -7.34 -3.10 -24.35
CA ILE A 379 -7.25 -3.47 -25.77
C ILE A 379 -7.59 -4.95 -25.95
N LEU A 380 -7.05 -5.83 -25.09
CA LEU A 380 -7.40 -7.26 -25.03
C LEU A 380 -8.91 -7.49 -24.80
N LYS A 381 -9.60 -6.57 -24.11
CA LYS A 381 -11.05 -6.59 -23.89
C LYS A 381 -11.86 -5.92 -25.01
N GLY A 382 -11.22 -5.50 -26.10
CA GLY A 382 -11.85 -4.89 -27.27
C GLY A 382 -11.94 -3.37 -27.26
N HIS A 383 -11.35 -2.67 -26.27
CA HIS A 383 -11.31 -1.21 -26.27
C HIS A 383 -10.11 -0.68 -27.06
N TRP A 384 -10.35 -0.31 -28.31
CA TRP A 384 -9.31 0.14 -29.24
C TRP A 384 -9.05 1.66 -29.17
N CYS A 385 -9.41 2.41 -30.21
CA CYS A 385 -9.20 3.85 -30.30
C CYS A 385 -10.45 4.63 -29.89
N ALA A 386 -10.36 5.40 -28.79
CA ALA A 386 -11.49 6.21 -28.32
C ALA A 386 -11.86 7.35 -29.26
N VAL A 387 -10.91 7.88 -30.04
CA VAL A 387 -11.21 8.93 -31.02
C VAL A 387 -12.03 8.34 -32.17
N CYS A 388 -11.59 7.23 -32.76
CA CYS A 388 -12.34 6.51 -33.80
C CYS A 388 -13.70 6.01 -33.30
N ALA A 389 -13.79 5.57 -32.04
CA ALA A 389 -15.04 5.13 -31.43
C ALA A 389 -15.97 6.28 -30.98
N GLY A 390 -15.58 7.55 -31.15
CA GLY A 390 -16.35 8.71 -30.68
C GLY A 390 -16.51 8.80 -29.16
N SER A 391 -15.72 8.03 -28.41
CA SER A 391 -15.69 7.98 -26.95
C SER A 391 -14.53 8.77 -26.34
N SER A 392 -13.84 9.59 -27.15
CA SER A 392 -12.80 10.49 -26.71
C SER A 392 -13.36 11.53 -25.74
N ARG A 393 -12.58 11.89 -24.72
CA ARG A 393 -12.94 12.97 -23.81
C ARG A 393 -13.08 14.27 -24.61
N HIS A 394 -14.27 14.87 -24.59
CA HIS A 394 -14.46 16.20 -25.14
C HIS A 394 -13.71 17.22 -24.29
N ASP A 395 -13.07 18.20 -24.94
CA ASP A 395 -12.53 19.36 -24.24
C ASP A 395 -13.66 20.32 -23.83
N LEU A 396 -13.31 21.33 -23.04
CA LEU A 396 -14.27 22.33 -22.58
C LEU A 396 -14.81 23.19 -23.71
N GLU A 397 -14.06 23.36 -24.78
CA GLU A 397 -14.48 24.19 -25.90
C GLU A 397 -15.63 23.53 -26.66
N HIS A 398 -15.51 22.24 -26.95
CA HIS A 398 -16.61 21.44 -27.48
C HIS A 398 -17.83 21.46 -26.56
N ILE A 399 -17.64 21.31 -25.25
CA ILE A 399 -18.75 21.37 -24.28
C ILE A 399 -19.44 22.74 -24.31
N ARG A 400 -18.69 23.84 -24.37
CA ARG A 400 -19.25 25.20 -24.47
C ARG A 400 -20.08 25.38 -25.74
N GLN A 401 -19.58 24.91 -26.87
CA GLN A 401 -20.29 25.02 -28.15
C GLN A 401 -21.62 24.26 -28.13
N GLU A 402 -21.64 23.03 -27.63
CA GLU A 402 -22.86 22.22 -27.53
C GLU A 402 -23.88 22.80 -26.52
N LEU A 403 -23.41 23.31 -25.38
CA LEU A 403 -24.27 24.02 -24.42
C LEU A 403 -24.91 25.26 -25.08
N GLY A 404 -24.11 26.04 -25.82
CA GLY A 404 -24.55 27.26 -26.49
C GLY A 404 -25.65 27.04 -27.51
N LYS A 405 -25.66 25.90 -28.22
CA LYS A 405 -26.74 25.52 -29.17
C LYS A 405 -28.12 25.48 -28.52
N GLU A 406 -28.19 25.24 -27.21
CA GLU A 406 -29.43 25.14 -26.43
C GLU A 406 -29.64 26.34 -25.49
N GLY A 407 -28.85 27.40 -25.61
CA GLY A 407 -28.91 28.57 -24.73
C GLY A 407 -28.35 28.33 -23.33
N TRP A 408 -27.59 27.26 -23.11
CA TRP A 408 -26.87 27.00 -21.87
C TRP A 408 -25.45 27.58 -21.93
N SER A 409 -24.88 27.92 -20.78
CA SER A 409 -23.48 28.37 -20.67
C SER A 409 -22.78 27.81 -19.43
N LEU A 410 -21.46 27.89 -19.38
CA LEU A 410 -20.69 27.60 -18.16
C LEU A 410 -20.66 28.85 -17.28
N ALA A 411 -20.76 28.67 -15.97
CA ALA A 411 -21.01 29.76 -15.02
C ALA A 411 -19.75 30.59 -14.64
N SER A 412 -18.57 30.21 -15.13
CA SER A 412 -17.30 30.92 -14.93
C SER A 412 -16.50 31.02 -16.23
N GLU A 413 -15.90 32.19 -16.46
CA GLU A 413 -14.93 32.43 -17.55
C GLU A 413 -13.53 31.89 -17.21
N GLU A 414 -13.24 31.63 -15.93
CA GLU A 414 -11.98 31.02 -15.50
C GLU A 414 -11.90 29.56 -15.98
N ASN A 415 -10.70 29.16 -16.42
CA ASN A 415 -10.36 27.82 -16.90
C ASN A 415 -10.56 26.78 -15.80
N VAL A 416 -11.80 26.31 -15.61
CA VAL A 416 -12.09 25.12 -14.82
C VAL A 416 -11.32 23.98 -15.45
N GLU A 417 -10.42 23.33 -14.71
CA GLU A 417 -9.73 22.15 -15.25
C GLU A 417 -10.72 20.97 -15.34
N TYR A 418 -11.15 20.63 -16.55
CA TYR A 418 -12.05 19.50 -16.80
C TYR A 418 -11.27 18.19 -16.83
N ARG A 419 -11.49 17.36 -15.81
CA ARG A 419 -10.76 16.12 -15.57
C ARG A 419 -11.45 14.92 -16.22
N ASN A 420 -12.77 14.76 -16.05
CA ASN A 420 -13.51 13.64 -16.62
C ASN A 420 -15.04 13.88 -16.65
N ALA A 421 -15.76 12.97 -17.31
CA ALA A 421 -17.22 13.04 -17.50
C ALA A 421 -18.05 12.92 -16.21
N HIS A 422 -17.46 12.52 -15.09
CA HIS A 422 -18.11 12.47 -13.77
C HIS A 422 -17.96 13.78 -12.99
N GLN A 423 -17.08 14.69 -13.41
CA GLN A 423 -16.96 16.01 -12.82
C GLN A 423 -18.23 16.82 -13.09
N THR A 424 -18.81 17.37 -12.03
CA THR A 424 -19.90 18.35 -12.15
C THR A 424 -19.34 19.68 -12.64
N LEU A 425 -19.96 20.22 -13.67
CA LEU A 425 -19.68 21.53 -14.21
C LEU A 425 -20.74 22.52 -13.70
N PRO A 426 -20.33 23.72 -13.27
CA PRO A 426 -21.25 24.80 -12.98
C PRO A 426 -21.78 25.36 -14.32
N MET A 427 -23.06 25.14 -14.58
CA MET A 427 -23.77 25.55 -15.79
C MET A 427 -24.84 26.60 -15.46
N VAL A 428 -25.17 27.43 -16.42
CA VAL A 428 -26.29 28.38 -16.40
C VAL A 428 -27.28 27.95 -17.47
N CYS A 429 -28.54 27.80 -17.09
CA CYS A 429 -29.60 27.46 -18.03
C CYS A 429 -30.12 28.71 -18.78
N PRO A 430 -30.95 28.55 -19.84
CA PRO A 430 -31.47 29.67 -20.63
C PRO A 430 -32.28 30.70 -19.81
N SER A 431 -32.89 30.29 -18.70
CA SER A 431 -33.61 31.16 -17.78
C SER A 431 -32.71 31.86 -16.75
N GLY A 432 -31.39 31.63 -16.78
CA GLY A 432 -30.42 32.26 -15.89
C GLY A 432 -30.12 31.51 -14.59
N HIS A 433 -30.80 30.39 -14.30
CA HIS A 433 -30.51 29.61 -13.08
C HIS A 433 -29.16 28.91 -13.15
N ARG A 434 -28.38 28.98 -12.07
CA ARG A 434 -27.12 28.25 -11.89
C ARG A 434 -27.37 26.83 -11.39
N VAL A 435 -26.79 25.84 -12.05
CA VAL A 435 -26.89 24.42 -11.68
C VAL A 435 -25.56 23.70 -11.82
N ASN A 436 -25.32 22.71 -10.96
CA ASN A 436 -24.17 21.83 -11.06
C ASN A 436 -24.61 20.49 -11.67
N ARG A 437 -24.11 20.17 -12.87
CA ARG A 437 -24.43 18.90 -13.57
C ARG A 437 -23.18 18.33 -14.23
N THR A 438 -23.09 17.00 -14.33
CA THR A 438 -22.05 16.38 -15.16
C THR A 438 -22.39 16.53 -16.64
N TRP A 439 -21.37 16.49 -17.50
CA TRP A 439 -21.58 16.53 -18.96
C TRP A 439 -22.53 15.42 -19.43
N ASN A 440 -22.32 14.18 -18.98
CA ASN A 440 -23.19 13.06 -19.35
C ASN A 440 -24.63 13.22 -18.85
N ALA A 441 -24.83 13.78 -17.65
CA ALA A 441 -26.19 14.02 -17.12
C ALA A 441 -26.92 15.12 -17.90
N TRP A 442 -26.21 16.10 -18.45
CA TRP A 442 -26.80 17.11 -19.34
C TRP A 442 -27.06 16.52 -20.74
N LYS A 443 -26.06 15.86 -21.35
CA LYS A 443 -26.14 15.29 -22.71
C LYS A 443 -27.24 14.23 -22.85
N ASN A 444 -27.36 13.33 -21.88
CA ASN A 444 -28.30 12.22 -21.92
C ASN A 444 -29.61 12.49 -21.15
N GLY A 445 -29.72 13.63 -20.46
CA GLY A 445 -30.84 13.98 -19.59
C GLY A 445 -31.77 15.04 -20.16
N GLY A 446 -32.74 15.46 -19.35
CA GLY A 446 -33.66 16.54 -19.72
C GLY A 446 -32.97 17.91 -19.75
N ARG A 447 -33.11 18.64 -20.87
CA ARG A 447 -32.53 19.98 -21.09
C ARG A 447 -33.17 21.11 -20.28
N SER A 448 -34.02 20.79 -19.30
CA SER A 448 -34.63 21.72 -18.36
C SER A 448 -33.97 21.60 -16.98
N CYS A 449 -33.70 22.75 -16.35
CA CYS A 449 -33.17 22.84 -15.00
C CYS A 449 -34.28 22.56 -13.96
N ARG A 450 -33.92 22.29 -12.69
CA ARG A 450 -34.91 21.99 -11.64
C ARG A 450 -35.81 23.18 -11.34
N GLU A 451 -35.22 24.38 -11.32
CA GLU A 451 -35.93 25.64 -11.05
C GLU A 451 -36.93 25.97 -12.17
N CYS A 452 -36.51 25.97 -13.45
CA CYS A 452 -37.42 26.14 -14.59
C CYS A 452 -38.60 25.14 -14.55
N ARG A 453 -38.33 23.89 -14.18
CA ARG A 453 -39.38 22.88 -14.06
C ARG A 453 -40.36 23.22 -12.92
N ARG A 454 -39.85 23.70 -11.79
CA ARG A 454 -40.68 24.13 -10.64
C ARG A 454 -41.55 25.33 -11.02
N GLU A 455 -40.96 26.34 -11.64
CA GLU A 455 -41.65 27.55 -12.13
C GLU A 455 -42.76 27.20 -13.12
N ALA A 456 -42.49 26.29 -14.07
CA ALA A 456 -43.50 25.83 -15.03
C ALA A 456 -44.67 25.10 -14.35
N ILE A 457 -44.38 24.27 -13.34
CA ILE A 457 -45.43 23.60 -12.55
C ILE A 457 -46.24 24.63 -11.75
N GLY A 458 -45.58 25.61 -11.14
CA GLY A 458 -46.22 26.71 -10.41
C GLY A 458 -47.13 27.54 -11.30
N ALA A 459 -46.66 27.93 -12.49
CA ALA A 459 -47.45 28.64 -13.49
C ALA A 459 -48.70 27.84 -13.88
N GLY A 460 -48.55 26.54 -14.16
CA GLY A 460 -49.69 25.66 -14.47
C GLY A 460 -50.66 25.48 -13.30
N PHE A 461 -50.19 25.54 -12.05
CA PHE A 461 -51.06 25.54 -10.88
C PHE A 461 -51.88 26.83 -10.79
N LEU A 462 -51.24 28.00 -10.93
CA LEU A 462 -51.90 29.30 -10.88
C LEU A 462 -52.95 29.47 -11.99
N GLU A 463 -52.62 29.06 -13.22
CA GLU A 463 -53.54 29.09 -14.35
C GLU A 463 -54.78 28.20 -14.11
N LYS A 464 -54.56 26.98 -13.60
CA LYS A 464 -55.65 26.08 -13.22
C LYS A 464 -56.51 26.65 -12.10
N MET A 465 -55.93 27.31 -11.12
CA MET A 465 -56.74 27.92 -10.06
C MET A 465 -57.51 29.14 -10.57
N SER A 466 -56.93 29.92 -11.48
CA SER A 466 -57.60 31.04 -12.14
C SER A 466 -58.82 30.60 -12.95
N THR A 467 -58.69 29.54 -13.76
CA THR A 467 -59.80 28.96 -14.52
C THR A 467 -60.90 28.36 -13.62
N ARG A 468 -60.54 27.93 -12.40
CA ARG A 468 -61.48 27.47 -11.38
C ARG A 468 -62.08 28.62 -10.55
N GLY A 469 -61.82 29.88 -10.91
CA GLY A 469 -62.44 31.05 -10.29
C GLY A 469 -61.75 31.56 -9.03
N PHE A 470 -60.48 31.22 -8.80
CA PHE A 470 -59.70 31.72 -7.67
C PHE A 470 -58.51 32.57 -8.13
N ALA A 471 -58.24 33.66 -7.42
CA ALA A 471 -56.96 34.36 -7.48
C ALA A 471 -56.09 33.86 -6.32
N ILE A 472 -54.99 33.16 -6.62
CA ILE A 472 -54.05 32.67 -5.60
C ILE A 472 -52.96 33.71 -5.37
N ASP A 473 -52.66 33.98 -4.11
CA ASP A 473 -51.55 34.83 -3.69
C ASP A 473 -50.26 34.01 -3.58
N LEU A 474 -49.64 33.73 -4.73
CA LEU A 474 -48.38 32.98 -4.84
C LEU A 474 -47.70 33.34 -6.17
N ASP A 475 -46.42 33.71 -6.11
CA ASP A 475 -45.57 33.81 -7.31
C ASP A 475 -45.14 32.40 -7.77
N ASN A 476 -45.08 32.16 -9.08
CA ASN A 476 -44.68 30.85 -9.61
C ASN A 476 -43.23 30.47 -9.25
N GLN A 477 -42.35 31.44 -9.01
CA GLN A 477 -40.97 31.21 -8.58
C GLN A 477 -40.90 30.63 -7.16
N ASP A 478 -41.85 31.02 -6.32
CA ASP A 478 -42.00 30.61 -4.92
C ASP A 478 -42.84 29.33 -4.75
N TYR A 479 -43.34 28.75 -5.85
CA TYR A 479 -44.15 27.54 -5.80
C TYR A 479 -43.34 26.35 -5.26
N VAL A 480 -43.84 25.73 -4.21
CA VAL A 480 -43.34 24.49 -3.62
C VAL A 480 -44.47 23.48 -3.53
N GLU A 481 -44.32 22.36 -4.22
CA GLU A 481 -45.33 21.31 -4.21
C GLU A 481 -45.48 20.66 -2.83
N GLY A 482 -46.69 20.26 -2.48
CA GLY A 482 -46.99 19.53 -1.25
C GLY A 482 -47.73 20.39 -0.22
N SER A 483 -47.08 20.63 0.92
CA SER A 483 -47.68 21.20 2.13
C SER A 483 -47.63 22.73 2.19
N GLN A 484 -47.12 23.42 1.16
CA GLN A 484 -47.08 24.89 1.15
C GLN A 484 -48.51 25.43 1.28
N ILE A 485 -48.74 26.27 2.29
CA ILE A 485 -50.02 26.94 2.52
C ILE A 485 -50.02 28.21 1.69
N VAL A 486 -51.08 28.41 0.90
CA VAL A 486 -51.24 29.61 0.08
C VAL A 486 -52.67 30.12 0.19
N ALA A 487 -52.81 31.44 0.27
CA ALA A 487 -54.09 32.13 0.30
C ALA A 487 -54.68 32.22 -1.11
N GLY A 488 -56.00 32.10 -1.20
CA GLY A 488 -56.73 32.26 -2.45
C GLY A 488 -58.07 32.93 -2.24
N THR A 489 -58.36 33.92 -3.09
CA THR A 489 -59.62 34.68 -3.05
C THR A 489 -60.57 34.17 -4.12
N CYS A 490 -61.78 33.79 -3.73
CA CYS A 490 -62.83 33.41 -4.66
C CYS A 490 -63.31 34.63 -5.44
N ARG A 491 -63.31 34.57 -6.77
CA ARG A 491 -63.72 35.70 -7.63
C ARG A 491 -65.22 35.97 -7.63
N GLU A 492 -66.04 35.10 -7.05
CA GLU A 492 -67.49 35.29 -7.01
C GLU A 492 -68.01 35.82 -5.67
N CYS A 493 -67.55 35.26 -4.56
CA CYS A 493 -68.00 35.68 -3.23
C CYS A 493 -66.99 36.59 -2.51
N SER A 494 -65.83 36.84 -3.12
CA SER A 494 -64.72 37.62 -2.55
C SER A 494 -64.17 37.07 -1.23
N GLY A 495 -64.57 35.86 -0.84
CA GLY A 495 -64.07 35.19 0.36
C GLY A 495 -62.66 34.65 0.15
N THR A 496 -61.82 34.79 1.17
CA THR A 496 -60.43 34.36 1.16
C THR A 496 -60.27 33.08 1.97
N VAL A 497 -59.58 32.10 1.41
CA VAL A 497 -59.29 30.83 2.09
C VAL A 497 -57.81 30.52 1.99
N GLU A 498 -57.22 30.08 3.10
CA GLU A 498 -55.86 29.54 3.14
C GLU A 498 -55.89 28.03 3.23
N MET A 499 -55.17 27.36 2.34
CA MET A 499 -55.02 25.91 2.38
C MET A 499 -53.73 25.48 1.69
N THR A 500 -53.36 24.21 1.88
CA THR A 500 -52.16 23.65 1.24
C THR A 500 -52.35 23.47 -0.27
N ILE A 501 -51.26 23.48 -1.04
CA ILE A 501 -51.28 23.20 -2.49
C ILE A 501 -52.00 21.88 -2.79
N ILE A 502 -51.78 20.82 -1.99
CA ILE A 502 -52.50 19.54 -2.16
C ILE A 502 -54.02 19.72 -1.97
N GLN A 503 -54.45 20.46 -0.94
CA GLN A 503 -55.87 20.73 -0.70
C GLN A 503 -56.52 21.51 -1.84
N TRP A 504 -55.83 22.53 -2.37
CA TRP A 504 -56.28 23.27 -3.56
C TRP A 504 -56.51 22.37 -4.78
N LYS A 505 -55.61 21.40 -5.02
CA LYS A 505 -55.71 20.45 -6.13
C LYS A 505 -56.91 19.49 -6.03
N VAL A 506 -57.43 19.23 -4.84
CA VAL A 506 -58.57 18.32 -4.63
C VAL A 506 -59.89 19.03 -4.29
N LEU A 507 -59.85 20.35 -4.07
CA LEU A 507 -61.01 21.16 -3.68
C LEU A 507 -62.16 21.01 -4.68
N ALA A 508 -63.35 20.59 -4.26
CA ALA A 508 -64.47 20.37 -5.18
C ALA A 508 -65.52 21.49 -5.17
N LYS A 509 -65.55 22.29 -4.09
CA LYS A 509 -66.47 23.41 -3.90
C LYS A 509 -65.73 24.56 -3.24
N CYS A 510 -66.15 25.79 -3.49
CA CYS A 510 -65.70 26.95 -2.74
C CYS A 510 -66.09 26.80 -1.26
N PRO A 511 -65.16 26.92 -0.29
CA PRO A 511 -65.48 26.81 1.13
C PRO A 511 -66.41 27.91 1.64
N GLU A 512 -66.33 29.11 1.05
CA GLU A 512 -67.07 30.29 1.50
C GLU A 512 -68.50 30.36 0.93
N CYS A 513 -68.67 30.11 -0.38
CA CYS A 513 -69.98 30.22 -1.04
C CYS A 513 -70.59 28.88 -1.47
N GLY A 514 -69.88 27.77 -1.29
CA GLY A 514 -70.37 26.44 -1.65
C GLY A 514 -70.44 26.12 -3.15
N ARG A 515 -70.06 27.06 -4.03
CA ARG A 515 -70.06 26.86 -5.50
C ARG A 515 -69.23 25.64 -5.90
N ALA A 516 -69.77 24.79 -6.76
CA ALA A 516 -69.03 23.68 -7.37
C ALA A 516 -67.92 24.17 -8.31
N LEU A 517 -66.75 23.55 -8.20
CA LEU A 517 -65.57 23.88 -9.01
C LEU A 517 -65.34 22.79 -10.06
N PRO A 518 -64.87 23.15 -11.27
CA PRO A 518 -64.34 22.19 -12.23
C PRO A 518 -63.22 21.35 -11.60
N ALA A 519 -63.06 20.12 -12.10
CA ALA A 519 -62.03 19.21 -11.62
C ALA A 519 -60.61 19.75 -11.96
N TYR A 520 -59.67 19.59 -11.03
CA TYR A 520 -58.29 20.05 -11.23
C TYR A 520 -57.51 19.21 -12.27
N HIS A 521 -57.92 17.95 -12.47
CA HIS A 521 -57.37 17.05 -13.47
C HIS A 521 -58.51 16.25 -14.13
N PRO A 522 -58.47 15.99 -15.45
CA PRO A 522 -59.50 15.20 -16.15
C PRO A 522 -59.74 13.81 -15.57
N CYS A 523 -58.74 13.21 -14.94
CA CYS A 523 -58.88 11.89 -14.28
C CYS A 523 -59.76 11.94 -13.01
N LEU A 524 -59.98 13.12 -12.42
CA LEU A 524 -60.85 13.32 -11.27
C LEU A 524 -62.33 13.50 -11.68
N GLU A 525 -62.61 13.74 -12.97
CA GLU A 525 -63.99 13.71 -13.51
C GLU A 525 -64.53 12.28 -13.60
N ARG A 526 -63.66 11.30 -13.95
CA ARG A 526 -64.05 9.89 -14.12
C ARG A 526 -64.38 9.14 -12.82
N LYS A 527 -64.05 9.69 -11.65
CA LYS A 527 -64.40 9.11 -10.33
C LYS A 527 -65.76 9.57 -9.80
N LYS A 528 -66.47 10.42 -10.54
CA LYS A 528 -67.81 10.93 -10.19
C LYS A 528 -68.92 10.51 -11.19
N ALA A 529 -68.59 9.68 -12.18
CA ALA A 529 -69.55 9.07 -13.09
C ALA A 529 -70.01 7.72 -12.56
#